data_AF-A0A9D8XDU2-F1
#
_entry.id   AF-A0A9D8XDU2-F1
#
_cell.length_a   1.000
_cell.length_b   1.000
_cell.length_c   1.000
_cell.angle_alpha   90.00
_cell.angle_beta   90.00
_cell.angle_gamma   90.00
#
_symmetry.space_group_name_H-M   'P 1'
#
loop_
_entity.id
_entity.type
_entity.pdbx_description
1 polymer ?
#
loop_
_entity_poly.entity_id
_entity_poly.type
_entity_poly.pdbx_seq_one_letter_code
_entity_poly.pdbx_strand_id
1 'polypeptide(L)'
;MDFFYPNLQNDFWRILGLIFFGEREHFLTAVRSDGKRIFDAEKIREFLLEKKIALYDTAEEVIRKKGNASDAFLEIVTPLDLKRVLTHDLPKCRTIFATGEKAAETLLQIIAPKLEDGTKLSKPAVGKGVSFRYADRILTLCRLPSSSRAYPLSLEKKAEIYGTLLRESGFLPQTPFREDLSQKSSASP
;
A
#
# COMPACT_ATOMS: atom_id res chain seq x y z
N MET A 1 15.94 8.53 -6.79
CA MET A 1 14.67 7.93 -7.24
C MET A 1 13.66 8.38 -6.22
N ASP A 2 12.86 9.38 -6.59
CA ASP A 2 11.98 10.06 -5.65
C ASP A 2 10.57 9.48 -5.80
N PHE A 3 10.42 8.20 -5.46
CA PHE A 3 9.11 7.53 -5.38
C PHE A 3 9.16 6.39 -4.35
N PHE A 4 7.99 5.94 -3.89
CA PHE A 4 7.88 4.93 -2.84
C PHE A 4 8.35 3.55 -3.30
N TYR A 5 9.02 2.82 -2.40
CA TYR A 5 9.57 1.48 -2.62
C TYR A 5 10.42 1.31 -3.89
N PRO A 6 11.45 2.16 -4.14
CA PRO A 6 12.25 2.09 -5.35
C PRO A 6 13.28 0.93 -5.32
N ASN A 7 13.54 0.36 -4.12
CA ASN A 7 14.49 -0.71 -3.93
C ASN A 7 13.91 -2.06 -4.36
N LEU A 8 14.60 -2.79 -5.23
CA LEU A 8 14.22 -4.13 -5.69
C LEU A 8 14.10 -5.19 -4.57
N GLN A 9 14.70 -4.97 -3.41
CA GLN A 9 14.53 -5.84 -2.24
C GLN A 9 13.17 -5.66 -1.55
N ASN A 10 12.43 -4.61 -1.88
CA ASN A 10 11.05 -4.44 -1.47
C ASN A 10 10.12 -5.00 -2.55
N ASP A 11 9.16 -5.83 -2.14
CA ASP A 11 8.27 -6.52 -3.07
C ASP A 11 6.93 -5.79 -3.26
N PHE A 12 6.76 -4.57 -2.75
CA PHE A 12 5.50 -3.81 -2.87
C PHE A 12 4.97 -3.76 -4.31
N TRP A 13 5.81 -3.35 -5.26
CA TRP A 13 5.42 -3.29 -6.68
C TRP A 13 5.22 -4.67 -7.29
N ARG A 14 5.91 -5.70 -6.81
CA ARG A 14 5.69 -7.09 -7.29
C ARG A 14 4.36 -7.66 -6.79
N ILE A 15 3.99 -7.33 -5.56
CA ILE A 15 2.69 -7.67 -4.97
C ILE A 15 1.58 -7.04 -5.83
N LEU A 16 1.67 -5.74 -6.13
CA LEU A 16 0.68 -5.08 -6.98
C LEU A 16 0.71 -5.61 -8.42
N GLY A 17 1.89 -5.93 -8.96
CA GLY A 17 2.03 -6.59 -10.27
C GLY A 17 1.22 -7.88 -10.36
N LEU A 18 1.34 -8.75 -9.35
CA LEU A 18 0.56 -9.98 -9.26
C LEU A 18 -0.95 -9.73 -9.12
N ILE A 19 -1.35 -8.78 -8.26
CA ILE A 19 -2.77 -8.53 -7.97
C ILE A 19 -3.51 -7.95 -9.18
N PHE A 20 -2.89 -7.01 -9.89
CA PHE A 20 -3.55 -6.24 -10.95
C PHE A 20 -3.29 -6.78 -12.35
N PHE A 21 -2.19 -7.52 -12.56
CA PHE A 21 -1.74 -7.94 -13.89
C PHE A 21 -1.36 -9.42 -13.97
N GLY A 22 -1.40 -10.17 -12.86
CA GLY A 22 -0.91 -11.55 -12.83
C GLY A 22 0.61 -11.68 -13.00
N GLU A 23 1.34 -10.58 -13.11
CA GLU A 23 2.76 -10.55 -13.47
C GLU A 23 3.58 -9.83 -12.40
N ARG A 24 4.40 -10.57 -11.65
CA ARG A 24 5.23 -9.99 -10.57
C ARG A 24 6.26 -8.98 -11.05
N GLU A 25 6.64 -9.02 -12.32
CA GLU A 25 7.67 -8.16 -12.91
C GLU A 25 7.09 -7.02 -13.74
N HIS A 26 5.76 -6.84 -13.71
CA HIS A 26 5.04 -5.87 -14.54
C HIS A 26 5.63 -4.46 -14.47
N PHE A 27 6.04 -3.99 -13.29
CA PHE A 27 6.56 -2.64 -13.08
C PHE A 27 8.08 -2.52 -13.24
N LEU A 28 8.77 -3.55 -13.72
CA LEU A 28 10.21 -3.47 -13.95
C LEU A 28 10.50 -3.02 -15.39
N THR A 29 11.49 -2.16 -15.55
CA THR A 29 12.00 -1.79 -16.87
C THR A 29 12.55 -3.03 -17.61
N ALA A 30 12.72 -2.89 -18.93
CA ALA A 30 13.61 -3.77 -19.66
C ALA A 30 15.02 -3.79 -19.02
N VAL A 31 15.76 -4.87 -19.28
CA VAL A 31 17.15 -4.99 -18.84
C VAL A 31 17.96 -3.86 -19.48
N ARG A 32 18.61 -3.05 -18.64
CA ARG A 32 19.47 -1.95 -19.07
C ARG A 32 20.79 -2.49 -19.63
N SER A 33 21.56 -1.63 -20.27
CA SER A 33 22.89 -1.98 -20.83
C SER A 33 23.88 -2.52 -19.79
N ASP A 34 23.70 -2.21 -18.51
CA ASP A 34 24.50 -2.74 -17.39
C ASP A 34 23.97 -4.07 -16.82
N GLY A 35 23.00 -4.70 -17.49
CA GLY A 35 22.38 -5.96 -17.07
C GLY A 35 21.39 -5.82 -15.92
N LYS A 36 21.16 -4.60 -15.41
CA LYS A 36 20.27 -4.38 -14.27
C LYS A 36 18.87 -4.00 -14.72
N ARG A 37 17.90 -4.29 -13.86
CA ARG A 37 16.52 -3.77 -13.97
C ARG A 37 16.27 -2.82 -12.81
N ILE A 38 15.35 -1.90 -13.00
CA ILE A 38 14.84 -1.01 -11.96
C ILE A 38 13.33 -0.99 -12.04
N PHE A 39 12.66 -0.50 -11.01
CA PHE A 39 11.25 -0.18 -11.13
C PHE A 39 11.06 1.03 -12.05
N ASP A 40 10.08 0.94 -12.93
CA ASP A 40 9.70 1.96 -13.88
C ASP A 40 8.77 2.98 -13.21
N ALA A 41 9.32 4.15 -12.88
CA ALA A 41 8.62 5.18 -12.13
C ALA A 41 7.42 5.76 -12.91
N GLU A 42 7.54 5.92 -14.23
CA GLU A 42 6.45 6.46 -15.05
C GLU A 42 5.30 5.47 -15.14
N LYS A 43 5.61 4.19 -15.41
CA LYS A 43 4.61 3.11 -15.42
C LYS A 43 3.88 2.99 -14.08
N ILE A 44 4.62 3.12 -12.97
CA ILE A 44 4.04 3.14 -11.62
C ILE A 44 3.14 4.36 -11.43
N ARG A 45 3.58 5.55 -11.85
CA ARG A 45 2.81 6.80 -11.71
C ARG A 45 1.49 6.72 -12.47
N GLU A 46 1.53 6.26 -13.73
CA GLU A 46 0.34 6.05 -14.56
C GLU A 46 -0.64 5.08 -13.88
N PHE A 47 -0.14 3.94 -13.39
CA PHE A 47 -0.95 2.97 -12.67
C PHE A 47 -1.61 3.54 -11.41
N LEU A 48 -0.85 4.26 -10.58
CA LEU A 48 -1.39 4.87 -9.35
C LEU A 48 -2.50 5.89 -9.67
N LEU A 49 -2.30 6.71 -10.69
CA LEU A 49 -3.29 7.70 -11.14
C LEU A 49 -4.54 7.02 -11.70
N GLU A 50 -4.39 6.01 -12.55
CA GLU A 50 -5.49 5.25 -13.14
C GLU A 50 -6.34 4.57 -12.05
N LYS A 51 -5.67 3.89 -11.10
CA LYS A 51 -6.34 3.18 -10.00
C LYS A 51 -6.75 4.08 -8.84
N LYS A 52 -6.39 5.37 -8.85
CA LYS A 52 -6.65 6.35 -7.78
C LYS A 52 -6.08 5.89 -6.43
N ILE A 53 -4.87 5.33 -6.46
CA ILE A 53 -4.13 4.92 -5.26
C ILE A 53 -3.22 6.06 -4.84
N ALA A 54 -3.40 6.53 -3.61
CA ALA A 54 -2.46 7.45 -2.97
C ALA A 54 -1.48 6.66 -2.09
N LEU A 55 -0.19 6.99 -2.21
CA LEU A 55 0.85 6.51 -1.29
C LEU A 55 1.29 7.69 -0.43
N TYR A 56 1.47 7.44 0.86
CA TYR A 56 1.80 8.46 1.83
C TYR A 56 2.73 7.87 2.89
N ASP A 57 3.66 8.67 3.41
CA ASP A 57 4.47 8.25 4.56
C ASP A 57 3.72 8.56 5.85
N THR A 58 3.89 7.74 6.89
CA THR A 58 3.21 7.96 8.18
C THR A 58 3.77 9.13 8.99
N ALA A 59 4.81 9.80 8.47
CA ALA A 59 5.44 10.98 9.06
C ALA A 59 5.74 12.02 7.97
N GLU A 60 5.42 13.30 8.23
CA GLU A 60 5.69 14.39 7.29
C GLU A 60 7.17 14.81 7.34
N GLU A 61 7.82 14.67 8.50
CA GLU A 61 9.25 14.92 8.69
C GLU A 61 9.85 13.89 9.64
N VAL A 62 10.99 13.31 9.25
CA VAL A 62 11.69 12.27 10.03
C VAL A 62 13.17 12.64 10.19
N ILE A 63 13.64 12.76 11.45
CA ILE A 63 15.07 12.88 11.72
C ILE A 63 15.67 11.47 11.76
N ARG A 64 16.53 11.17 10.78
CA ARG A 64 17.32 9.93 10.76
C ARG A 64 18.51 10.07 11.71
N LYS A 65 18.40 9.54 12.93
CA LYS A 65 19.57 9.39 13.82
C LYS A 65 20.45 8.23 13.32
N LYS A 66 21.55 8.58 12.64
CA LYS A 66 22.70 7.74 12.22
C LYS A 66 22.40 6.33 11.65
N GLY A 67 22.49 6.24 10.32
CA GLY A 67 23.39 5.24 9.70
C GLY A 67 22.92 3.80 9.49
N ASN A 68 21.62 3.46 9.52
CA ASN A 68 21.16 2.20 8.93
C ASN A 68 19.74 2.31 8.33
N ALA A 69 19.45 1.42 7.37
CA ALA A 69 18.17 1.34 6.65
C ALA A 69 17.07 0.60 7.45
N SER A 70 17.15 0.63 8.79
CA SER A 70 16.24 -0.07 9.68
C SER A 70 15.29 0.91 10.37
N ASP A 71 13.99 0.61 10.34
CA ASP A 71 12.89 1.43 10.92
C ASP A 71 12.94 1.53 12.47
N ALA A 72 14.03 1.12 13.11
CA ALA A 72 14.13 0.97 14.56
C ALA A 72 14.23 2.32 15.31
N PHE A 73 14.66 3.41 14.66
CA PHE A 73 14.92 4.69 15.34
C PHE A 73 14.57 5.92 14.47
N LEU A 74 13.30 6.02 14.06
CA LEU A 74 12.77 7.22 13.41
C LEU A 74 12.05 8.11 14.45
N GLU A 75 12.54 9.34 14.63
CA GLU A 75 11.88 10.37 15.43
C GLU A 75 10.97 11.20 14.50
N ILE A 76 9.66 11.13 14.75
CA ILE A 76 8.64 11.89 14.00
C ILE A 76 8.67 13.32 14.52
N VAL A 77 9.12 14.28 13.68
CA VAL A 77 9.21 15.70 14.06
C VAL A 77 7.86 16.38 13.94
N THR A 78 7.16 16.13 12.84
CA THR A 78 5.82 16.63 12.58
C THR A 78 4.88 15.46 12.30
N PRO A 79 3.90 15.18 13.18
CA PRO A 79 2.94 14.11 12.95
C PRO A 79 1.99 14.49 11.81
N LEU A 80 1.67 13.51 10.96
CA LEU A 80 0.71 13.63 9.87
C LEU A 80 -0.59 14.31 10.31
N ASP A 81 -0.97 15.41 9.65
CA ASP A 81 -2.32 15.97 9.80
C ASP A 81 -3.31 15.16 8.97
N LEU A 82 -3.67 14.00 9.51
CA LEU A 82 -4.59 13.08 8.86
C LEU A 82 -5.97 13.72 8.61
N LYS A 83 -6.42 14.65 9.47
CA LYS A 83 -7.70 15.33 9.27
C LYS A 83 -7.63 16.18 8.01
N ARG A 84 -6.59 17.02 7.85
CA ARG A 84 -6.37 17.83 6.65
C ARG A 84 -6.27 16.96 5.39
N VAL A 85 -5.45 15.89 5.43
CA VAL A 85 -5.28 15.00 4.28
C VAL A 85 -6.61 14.38 3.87
N LEU A 86 -7.42 13.90 4.82
CA LEU A 86 -8.70 13.27 4.52
C LEU A 86 -9.82 14.24 4.14
N THR A 87 -9.79 15.49 4.62
CA THR A 87 -10.84 16.48 4.30
C THR A 87 -10.54 17.27 3.03
N HIS A 88 -9.27 17.58 2.77
CA HIS A 88 -8.84 18.43 1.67
C HIS A 88 -8.28 17.64 0.48
N ASP A 89 -7.26 16.81 0.73
CA ASP A 89 -6.49 16.16 -0.35
C ASP A 89 -7.18 14.88 -0.85
N LEU A 90 -7.76 14.10 0.06
CA LEU A 90 -8.39 12.80 -0.20
C LEU A 90 -9.84 12.71 0.36
N PRO A 91 -10.76 13.62 -0.03
CA PRO A 91 -12.12 13.71 0.52
C PRO A 91 -12.98 12.47 0.28
N LYS A 92 -12.59 11.59 -0.66
CA LYS A 92 -13.30 10.35 -0.99
C LYS A 92 -12.67 9.10 -0.36
N CYS A 93 -11.56 9.24 0.37
CA CYS A 93 -10.89 8.10 1.00
C CYS A 93 -11.76 7.52 2.13
N ARG A 94 -11.94 6.20 2.11
CA ARG A 94 -12.68 5.43 3.12
C ARG A 94 -11.86 4.32 3.76
N THR A 95 -10.73 3.94 3.17
CA THR A 95 -9.90 2.84 3.65
C THR A 95 -8.45 3.25 3.61
N ILE A 96 -7.75 3.05 4.74
CA ILE A 96 -6.33 3.30 4.90
C ILE A 96 -5.66 1.95 5.09
N PHE A 97 -4.66 1.66 4.26
CA PHE A 97 -3.89 0.43 4.35
C PHE A 97 -2.52 0.73 4.98
N ALA A 98 -2.26 0.16 6.15
CA ALA A 98 -0.99 0.24 6.82
C ALA A 98 -0.12 -0.97 6.44
N THR A 99 1.01 -0.74 5.76
CA THR A 99 1.94 -1.80 5.37
C THR A 99 2.91 -2.14 6.50
N GLY A 100 2.62 -3.20 7.24
CA GLY A 100 3.45 -3.65 8.37
C GLY A 100 3.03 -3.09 9.73
N GLU A 101 3.79 -3.48 10.75
CA GLU A 101 3.48 -3.15 12.15
C GLU A 101 3.67 -1.68 12.47
N LYS A 102 4.83 -1.13 12.13
CA LYS A 102 5.21 0.24 12.48
C LYS A 102 4.23 1.26 11.91
N ALA A 103 3.86 1.12 10.64
CA ALA A 103 2.89 1.98 9.99
C ALA A 103 1.51 1.92 10.67
N ALA A 104 1.07 0.73 11.07
CA ALA A 104 -0.22 0.56 11.78
C ALA A 104 -0.17 1.21 13.17
N GLU A 105 0.92 1.05 13.91
CA GLU A 105 1.11 1.68 15.22
C GLU A 105 1.15 3.20 15.14
N THR A 106 1.91 3.76 14.21
CA THR A 106 1.98 5.21 14.01
C THR A 106 0.61 5.79 13.66
N LEU A 107 -0.13 5.16 12.75
CA LEU A 107 -1.49 5.61 12.40
C LEU A 107 -2.44 5.56 13.60
N LEU A 108 -2.37 4.52 14.44
CA LEU A 108 -3.17 4.44 15.67
C LEU A 108 -2.83 5.56 16.65
N GLN A 109 -1.55 5.89 16.81
CA GLN A 109 -1.12 7.00 17.67
C GLN A 109 -1.64 8.36 17.17
N ILE A 110 -1.80 8.53 15.85
CA ILE A 110 -2.38 9.74 15.25
C ILE A 110 -3.90 9.76 15.40
N ILE A 111 -4.57 8.62 15.21
CA ILE A 111 -6.02 8.52 15.13
C ILE A 111 -6.67 8.45 16.50
N ALA A 112 -6.21 7.53 17.36
CA ALA A 112 -6.90 7.16 18.60
C ALA A 112 -7.14 8.35 19.56
N PRO A 113 -6.20 9.31 19.75
CA PRO A 113 -6.43 10.48 20.61
C PRO A 113 -7.46 11.46 20.06
N LYS A 114 -7.80 11.37 18.76
CA LYS A 114 -8.70 12.29 18.04
C LYS A 114 -10.09 11.70 17.82
N LEU A 115 -10.41 10.54 18.41
CA LEU A 115 -11.73 9.92 18.34
C LEU A 115 -12.67 10.56 19.37
N GLU A 116 -13.72 11.22 18.90
CA GLU A 116 -14.63 12.02 19.74
C GLU A 116 -15.76 11.20 20.37
N ASP A 117 -16.02 9.98 19.88
CA ASP A 117 -17.15 9.13 20.30
C ASP A 117 -16.80 8.13 21.41
N GLY A 118 -15.60 8.23 21.99
CA GLY A 118 -15.12 7.32 23.04
C GLY A 118 -14.72 5.93 22.54
N THR A 119 -14.70 5.69 21.22
CA THR A 119 -14.25 4.42 20.64
C THR A 119 -12.78 4.15 20.96
N LYS A 120 -12.49 2.98 21.54
CA LYS A 120 -11.12 2.49 21.71
C LYS A 120 -10.67 1.75 20.44
N LEU A 121 -9.90 2.44 19.60
CA LEU A 121 -9.33 1.85 18.39
C LEU A 121 -8.13 0.97 18.73
N SER A 122 -8.18 -0.30 18.36
CA SER A 122 -7.09 -1.26 18.53
C SER A 122 -6.36 -1.54 17.22
N LYS A 123 -5.12 -2.00 17.31
CA LYS A 123 -4.32 -2.40 16.14
C LYS A 123 -4.94 -3.61 15.46
N PRO A 124 -5.28 -3.54 14.15
CA PRO A 124 -5.76 -4.72 13.44
C PRO A 124 -4.72 -5.84 13.43
N ALA A 125 -5.18 -7.09 13.44
CA ALA A 125 -4.34 -8.22 13.07
C ALA A 125 -3.92 -8.10 11.59
N VAL A 126 -2.80 -8.74 11.23
CA VAL A 126 -2.36 -8.78 9.82
C VAL A 126 -3.46 -9.44 8.98
N GLY A 127 -3.81 -8.80 7.85
CA GLY A 127 -4.89 -9.25 6.97
C GLY A 127 -6.29 -8.91 7.47
N LYS A 128 -6.44 -7.98 8.42
CA LYS A 128 -7.73 -7.53 8.97
C LYS A 128 -7.85 -6.02 8.95
N GLY A 129 -9.10 -5.55 8.99
CA GLY A 129 -9.47 -4.15 9.12
C GLY A 129 -10.35 -3.87 10.34
N VAL A 130 -10.28 -2.64 10.83
CA VAL A 130 -11.16 -2.11 11.88
C VAL A 130 -11.80 -0.81 11.39
N SER A 131 -13.11 -0.68 11.56
CA SER A 131 -13.85 0.52 11.18
C SER A 131 -14.08 1.42 12.38
N PHE A 132 -13.98 2.73 12.17
CA PHE A 132 -14.15 3.76 13.20
C PHE A 132 -14.69 5.05 12.58
N ARG A 133 -15.29 5.90 13.41
CA ARG A 133 -15.73 7.23 13.00
C ARG A 133 -14.59 8.23 13.20
N TYR A 134 -14.28 9.03 12.20
CA TYR A 134 -13.25 10.06 12.26
C TYR A 134 -13.62 11.21 11.33
N ALA A 135 -13.63 12.46 11.81
CA ALA A 135 -14.00 13.64 11.02
C ALA A 135 -15.33 13.45 10.23
N ASP A 136 -16.39 13.07 10.96
CA ASP A 136 -17.76 12.89 10.45
C ASP A 136 -17.94 11.82 9.35
N ARG A 137 -17.00 10.89 9.24
CA ARG A 137 -17.09 9.76 8.30
C ARG A 137 -16.64 8.44 8.91
N ILE A 138 -17.09 7.34 8.32
CA ILE A 138 -16.62 6.00 8.66
C ILE A 138 -15.39 5.71 7.80
N LEU A 139 -14.29 5.39 8.48
CA LEU A 139 -13.04 4.93 7.87
C LEU A 139 -12.76 3.50 8.31
N THR A 140 -12.01 2.78 7.49
CA THR A 140 -11.45 1.46 7.84
C THR A 140 -9.93 1.53 7.81
N LEU A 141 -9.27 1.16 8.92
CA LEU A 141 -7.83 0.96 8.98
C LEU A 141 -7.55 -0.54 8.81
N CYS A 142 -6.85 -0.90 7.74
CA CYS A 142 -6.44 -2.27 7.43
C CYS A 142 -4.94 -2.46 7.68
N ARG A 143 -4.54 -3.58 8.27
CA ARG A 143 -3.13 -3.93 8.44
C ARG A 143 -2.69 -4.97 7.41
N LEU A 144 -1.80 -4.58 6.51
CA LEU A 144 -1.16 -5.46 5.55
C LEU A 144 0.14 -6.04 6.13
N PRO A 145 0.59 -7.23 5.69
CA PRO A 145 1.94 -7.68 5.98
C PRO A 145 2.96 -6.71 5.35
N SER A 146 4.15 -6.61 5.94
CA SER A 146 5.20 -5.76 5.37
C SER A 146 5.57 -6.25 3.96
N SER A 147 5.78 -5.31 3.04
CA SER A 147 6.22 -5.58 1.67
C SER A 147 7.71 -5.91 1.57
N SER A 148 8.47 -5.78 2.66
CA SER A 148 9.89 -6.18 2.71
C SER A 148 10.05 -7.70 2.55
N ARG A 149 11.10 -8.13 1.86
CA ARG A 149 11.50 -9.55 1.77
C ARG A 149 11.89 -10.16 3.12
N ALA A 150 12.31 -9.34 4.09
CA ALA A 150 12.63 -9.80 5.43
C ALA A 150 11.39 -10.29 6.21
N TYR A 151 10.19 -9.88 5.80
CA TYR A 151 8.96 -10.36 6.42
C TYR A 151 8.70 -11.83 6.03
N PRO A 152 8.43 -12.74 6.99
CA PRO A 152 8.43 -14.20 6.80
C PRO A 152 7.16 -14.73 6.12
N LEU A 153 6.79 -14.13 4.98
CA LEU A 153 5.77 -14.62 4.07
C LEU A 153 6.30 -14.57 2.63
N SER A 154 5.92 -15.56 1.83
CA SER A 154 6.21 -15.54 0.39
C SER A 154 5.50 -14.38 -0.30
N LEU A 155 6.00 -14.01 -1.48
CA LEU A 155 5.42 -12.96 -2.31
C LEU A 155 3.94 -13.24 -2.61
N GLU A 156 3.61 -14.48 -2.93
CA GLU A 156 2.27 -14.94 -3.32
C GLU A 156 1.31 -14.84 -2.15
N LYS A 157 1.73 -15.25 -0.95
CA LYS A 157 0.92 -15.10 0.27
C LYS A 157 0.69 -13.65 0.64
N LYS A 158 1.69 -12.77 0.44
CA LYS A 158 1.51 -11.33 0.61
C LYS A 158 0.48 -10.81 -0.40
N ALA A 159 0.60 -11.19 -1.67
CA ALA A 159 -0.33 -10.79 -2.72
C ALA A 159 -1.77 -11.27 -2.45
N GLU A 160 -1.95 -12.48 -1.93
CA GLU A 160 -3.24 -12.99 -1.51
C GLU A 160 -3.87 -12.13 -0.41
N ILE A 161 -3.12 -11.83 0.66
CA ILE A 161 -3.63 -11.00 1.77
C ILE A 161 -3.95 -9.57 1.31
N TYR A 162 -3.08 -8.96 0.50
CA TYR A 162 -3.31 -7.64 -0.07
C TYR A 162 -4.57 -7.64 -0.96
N GLY A 163 -4.67 -8.61 -1.86
CA GLY A 163 -5.81 -8.75 -2.77
C GLY A 163 -7.12 -8.95 -2.01
N THR A 164 -7.14 -9.78 -0.98
CA THR A 164 -8.33 -10.00 -0.14
C THR A 164 -8.78 -8.70 0.54
N LEU A 165 -7.88 -7.98 1.19
CA LEU A 165 -8.25 -6.71 1.84
C LEU A 165 -8.69 -5.63 0.86
N LEU A 166 -8.12 -5.58 -0.35
CA LEU A 166 -8.58 -4.67 -1.41
C LEU A 166 -9.98 -5.05 -1.93
N ARG A 167 -10.33 -6.34 -1.98
CA ARG A 167 -11.70 -6.77 -2.31
C ARG A 167 -12.67 -6.46 -1.18
N GLU A 168 -12.31 -6.75 0.06
CA GLU A 168 -13.14 -6.46 1.24
C GLU A 168 -13.42 -4.95 1.38
N SER A 169 -12.47 -4.09 1.00
CA SER A 169 -12.68 -2.63 0.98
C SER A 169 -13.56 -2.15 -0.18
N GLY A 170 -13.98 -3.04 -1.08
CA GLY A 170 -14.68 -2.70 -2.32
C GLY A 170 -13.82 -2.00 -3.37
N PHE A 171 -12.48 -2.03 -3.22
CA PHE A 171 -11.57 -1.42 -4.19
C PHE A 171 -11.38 -2.33 -5.42
N LEU A 172 -11.30 -3.64 -5.21
CA LEU A 172 -11.31 -4.65 -6.26
C LEU A 172 -12.69 -5.33 -6.35
N PRO A 173 -13.09 -5.81 -7.55
CA PRO A 173 -14.29 -6.62 -7.68
C PRO A 173 -14.18 -7.92 -6.87
N GLN A 174 -15.32 -8.43 -6.38
CA GLN A 174 -15.37 -9.66 -5.59
C GLN A 174 -15.01 -10.91 -6.40
N THR A 175 -15.14 -10.85 -7.72
CA THR A 175 -14.73 -11.94 -8.60
C THR A 175 -13.21 -11.94 -8.74
N PRO A 176 -12.50 -13.07 -8.51
CA PRO A 176 -11.08 -13.16 -8.82
C PRO A 176 -10.87 -12.85 -10.30
N PHE A 177 -9.84 -12.03 -10.59
CA PHE A 177 -9.45 -11.67 -11.95
C PHE A 177 -9.13 -12.96 -12.72
N ARG A 178 -10.07 -13.44 -13.54
CA ARG A 178 -9.80 -14.39 -14.60
C ARG A 178 -9.47 -13.55 -15.83
N GLU A 179 -8.24 -13.68 -16.32
CA GLU A 179 -7.89 -13.24 -17.66
C GLU A 179 -8.90 -13.84 -18.64
N ASP A 180 -9.69 -12.98 -19.29
CA ASP A 180 -10.29 -13.35 -20.58
C ASP A 180 -9.17 -13.33 -21.62
N LEU A 181 -8.36 -14.40 -21.59
CA LEU A 181 -7.45 -14.78 -22.67
C LEU A 181 -8.06 -15.94 -23.43
N SER A 182 -9.30 -15.79 -23.91
CA SER A 182 -9.82 -16.71 -24.92
C SER A 182 -10.80 -16.02 -25.86
N GLN A 183 -10.29 -15.12 -26.70
CA GLN A 183 -10.82 -14.90 -28.06
C GLN A 183 -9.88 -14.06 -28.93
N LYS A 184 -8.77 -14.68 -29.36
CA LYS A 184 -8.23 -14.46 -30.71
C LYS A 184 -8.18 -15.82 -31.41
N SER A 185 -9.37 -16.30 -31.77
CA SER A 185 -9.50 -17.42 -32.71
C SER A 185 -9.17 -16.89 -34.10
N SER A 186 -8.10 -17.47 -34.66
CA SER A 186 -7.77 -17.60 -36.08
C SER A 186 -8.78 -17.02 -37.08
N ALA A 187 -8.39 -15.94 -37.74
CA ALA A 187 -8.73 -15.71 -39.14
C ALA A 187 -7.40 -15.53 -39.88
N SER A 188 -6.94 -16.62 -40.49
CA SER A 188 -5.95 -16.62 -41.57
C SER A 188 -6.68 -17.03 -42.85
N PRO A 189 -6.18 -16.57 -44.01
CA PRO A 189 -6.99 -16.08 -45.12
C PRO A 189 -7.69 -17.14 -45.95
#